data_AF-A0A356X204-F1
#
_entry.id   AF-A0A356X204-F1
#
_cell.length_a   1.000
_cell.length_b   1.000
_cell.length_c   1.000
_cell.angle_alpha   90.00
_cell.angle_beta   90.00
_cell.angle_gamma   90.00
#
_symmetry.space_group_name_H-M   'P 1'
#
loop_
_entity.id
_entity.type
_entity.pdbx_description
1 polymer ?
#
loop_
_entity_poly.entity_id
_entity_poly.type
_entity_poly.pdbx_seq_one_letter_code
_entity_poly.pdbx_strand_id
1 'polypeptide(L)'
;MKEQQDYIQDIAQIRSMMERSSKFLSLSGWAGILAGSYALAGAWIANSFLGFQPDQIFYSYPDLTNILLTGGGVLVLSLICALLDSRRKAQKSDESAWNSTSKRMLASMAVPLFTGGLLILLLLQYGLTGL
;
A
#
# COMPACT_ATOMS: atom_id res chain seq x y z
N MET A 1 10.34 30.40 -41.72
CA MET A 1 11.35 30.19 -40.65
C MET A 1 10.72 30.14 -39.26
N LYS A 2 9.79 31.05 -38.88
CA LYS A 2 9.06 30.98 -37.59
C LYS A 2 8.19 29.72 -37.42
N GLU A 3 7.38 29.35 -38.42
CA GLU A 3 6.54 28.14 -38.34
C GLU A 3 7.33 26.83 -38.12
N GLN A 4 8.56 26.75 -38.62
CA GLN A 4 9.39 25.56 -38.48
C GLN A 4 9.96 25.41 -37.06
N GLN A 5 10.18 26.53 -36.35
CA GLN A 5 10.57 26.52 -34.94
C GLN A 5 9.41 26.10 -34.03
N ASP A 6 8.18 26.56 -34.33
CA ASP A 6 6.99 26.19 -33.55
C ASP A 6 6.73 24.68 -33.62
N TYR A 7 6.86 24.06 -34.81
CA TYR A 7 6.71 22.61 -34.96
C TYR A 7 7.73 21.79 -34.14
N ILE A 8 9.00 22.23 -34.10
CA ILE A 8 10.04 21.56 -33.31
C ILE A 8 9.72 21.69 -31.81
N GLN A 9 9.19 22.84 -31.40
CA GLN A 9 8.81 23.11 -30.01
C GLN A 9 7.59 22.28 -29.59
N ASP A 10 6.61 22.10 -30.47
CA ASP A 10 5.45 21.25 -30.23
C ASP A 10 5.82 19.77 -30.12
N ILE A 11 6.69 19.25 -30.99
CA ILE A 11 7.18 17.87 -30.88
C ILE A 11 7.97 17.66 -29.58
N ALA A 12 8.76 18.66 -29.15
CA ALA A 12 9.45 18.61 -27.86
C ALA A 12 8.45 18.58 -26.68
N GLN A 13 7.37 19.36 -26.75
CA GLN A 13 6.30 19.34 -25.76
C GLN A 13 5.58 17.98 -25.72
N ILE A 14 5.20 17.42 -26.87
CA ILE A 14 4.57 16.09 -26.97
C ILE A 14 5.47 15.03 -26.35
N ARG A 15 6.77 15.04 -26.66
CA ARG A 15 7.74 14.08 -26.10
C ARG A 15 7.87 14.23 -24.59
N SER A 16 7.90 15.45 -24.07
CA SER A 16 7.95 15.72 -22.62
C SER A 16 6.68 15.27 -21.90
N MET A 17 5.51 15.39 -22.55
CA MET A 17 4.24 14.87 -22.05
C MET A 17 4.24 13.34 -22.03
N MET A 18 4.79 12.71 -23.07
CA MET A 18 4.91 11.25 -23.18
C MET A 18 5.85 10.69 -22.12
N GLU A 19 7.02 11.30 -21.90
CA GLU A 19 7.96 10.91 -20.84
C GLU A 19 7.34 11.04 -19.44
N ARG A 20 6.55 12.09 -19.18
CA ARG A 20 5.80 12.23 -17.92
C ARG A 20 4.71 11.18 -17.77
N SER A 21 3.89 10.96 -18.81
CA SER A 21 2.78 10.00 -18.80
C SER A 21 3.26 8.56 -18.61
N SER A 22 4.36 8.18 -19.28
CA SER A 22 4.97 6.85 -19.15
C SER A 22 5.56 6.60 -17.75
N LYS A 23 6.03 7.65 -17.05
CA LYS A 23 6.54 7.52 -15.68
C LYS A 23 5.45 7.31 -14.62
N PHE A 24 4.21 7.73 -14.87
CA PHE A 24 3.11 7.52 -13.90
C PHE A 24 2.44 6.15 -14.00
N LEU A 25 2.47 5.50 -15.18
CA LEU A 25 1.90 4.16 -15.37
C LEU A 25 2.83 3.02 -14.89
N SER A 26 4.09 3.34 -14.55
CA SER A 26 5.11 2.32 -14.30
C SER A 26 5.20 1.83 -12.85
N LEU A 27 4.43 2.35 -11.89
CA LEU A 27 4.37 1.74 -10.56
C LEU A 27 3.46 0.50 -10.64
N SER A 28 3.99 -0.71 -10.41
CA SER A 28 3.19 -1.93 -10.50
C SER A 28 2.10 -1.93 -9.42
N GLY A 29 0.84 -1.80 -9.84
CA GLY A 29 -0.33 -2.05 -8.98
C GLY A 29 -0.37 -3.46 -8.37
N TRP A 30 0.54 -4.36 -8.79
CA TRP A 30 0.73 -5.71 -8.26
C TRP A 30 0.96 -5.75 -6.75
N ALA A 31 1.72 -4.81 -6.19
CA ALA A 31 1.94 -4.76 -4.74
C ALA A 31 0.63 -4.59 -3.96
N GLY A 32 -0.31 -3.79 -4.50
CA GLY A 32 -1.64 -3.61 -3.91
C GLY A 32 -2.52 -4.86 -4.02
N ILE A 33 -2.46 -5.57 -5.15
CA ILE A 33 -3.21 -6.81 -5.35
C ILE A 33 -2.72 -7.90 -4.37
N LEU A 34 -1.40 -8.03 -4.21
CA LEU A 34 -0.80 -8.97 -3.25
C LEU A 34 -1.12 -8.59 -1.80
N ALA A 35 -1.04 -7.30 -1.46
CA ALA A 35 -1.44 -6.81 -0.15
C ALA A 35 -2.90 -7.17 0.18
N GLY A 36 -3.80 -6.98 -0.80
CA GLY A 36 -5.21 -7.33 -0.67
C GLY A 36 -5.44 -8.83 -0.52
N SER A 37 -4.73 -9.67 -1.29
CA SER A 37 -4.87 -11.12 -1.17
C SER A 37 -4.36 -11.66 0.17
N TYR A 38 -3.26 -11.11 0.70
CA TYR A 38 -2.79 -11.44 2.06
C TYR A 38 -3.77 -10.98 3.14
N ALA A 39 -4.40 -9.82 2.96
CA ALA A 39 -5.44 -9.34 3.88
C ALA A 39 -6.68 -10.25 3.89
N LEU A 40 -7.16 -10.67 2.72
CA LEU A 40 -8.27 -11.62 2.61
C LEU A 40 -7.93 -12.97 3.24
N ALA A 41 -6.72 -13.48 2.99
CA ALA A 41 -6.26 -14.72 3.62
C ALA A 41 -6.16 -14.59 5.14
N GLY A 42 -5.61 -13.49 5.65
CA GLY A 42 -5.55 -13.21 7.08
C GLY A 42 -6.92 -13.09 7.74
N ALA A 43 -7.86 -12.40 7.09
CA ALA A 43 -9.25 -12.30 7.56
C ALA A 43 -9.95 -13.67 7.58
N TRP A 44 -9.72 -14.49 6.55
CA TRP A 44 -10.22 -15.86 6.51
C TRP A 44 -9.63 -16.71 7.63
N ILE A 45 -8.32 -16.60 7.91
CA ILE A 45 -7.67 -17.28 9.02
C ILE A 45 -8.25 -16.84 10.36
N ALA A 46 -8.41 -15.53 10.57
CA ALA A 46 -9.00 -14.99 11.80
C ALA A 46 -10.43 -15.49 12.01
N ASN A 47 -11.25 -15.53 10.97
CA ASN A 47 -12.62 -16.04 11.06
C ASN A 47 -12.68 -17.56 11.27
N SER A 48 -11.95 -18.34 10.47
CA SER A 48 -12.10 -19.81 10.43
C SER A 48 -11.26 -20.55 11.46
N PHE A 49 -10.05 -20.08 11.78
CA PHE A 49 -9.15 -20.75 12.72
C PHE A 49 -9.17 -20.12 14.11
N LEU A 50 -9.30 -18.80 14.19
CA LEU A 50 -9.40 -18.11 15.48
C LEU A 50 -10.86 -17.98 15.92
N GLY A 51 -11.85 -18.18 15.04
CA GLY A 51 -13.26 -18.02 15.42
C GLY A 51 -13.61 -16.57 15.75
N PHE A 52 -12.85 -15.61 15.25
CA PHE A 52 -13.13 -14.19 15.44
C PHE A 52 -14.32 -13.79 14.57
N GLN A 53 -15.50 -13.78 15.18
CA GLN A 53 -16.78 -13.48 14.55
C GLN A 53 -17.49 -12.39 15.33
N PRO A 54 -17.13 -11.12 15.11
CA PRO A 54 -17.79 -10.01 15.76
C PRO A 54 -19.25 -9.93 15.28
N ASP A 55 -20.17 -10.30 16.16
CA ASP A 55 -21.62 -10.24 15.95
C ASP A 55 -22.25 -8.97 16.56
N GLN A 56 -21.51 -8.29 17.44
CA GLN A 56 -21.93 -7.11 18.19
C GLN A 56 -20.77 -6.10 18.27
N ILE A 57 -21.09 -4.82 18.47
CA ILE A 57 -20.09 -3.73 18.58
C ILE A 57 -19.13 -3.98 19.76
N PHE A 58 -19.66 -4.45 20.88
CA PHE A 58 -18.88 -4.90 22.03
C PHE A 58 -18.70 -6.41 21.96
N TYR A 59 -17.56 -6.86 21.43
CA TYR A 59 -17.31 -8.28 21.19
C TYR A 59 -16.20 -8.80 22.11
N SER A 60 -16.57 -9.51 23.19
CA SER A 60 -15.58 -10.05 24.11
C SER A 60 -14.91 -11.28 23.51
N TYR A 61 -13.71 -11.09 22.97
CA TYR A 61 -12.90 -12.17 22.43
C TYR A 61 -11.71 -12.46 23.35
N PRO A 62 -11.55 -13.70 23.86
CA PRO A 62 -10.55 -14.00 24.88
C PRO A 62 -9.10 -13.92 24.37
N ASP A 63 -8.86 -14.07 23.07
CA ASP A 63 -7.52 -14.31 22.52
C ASP A 63 -7.09 -13.24 21.50
N LEU A 64 -7.27 -11.96 21.85
CA LEU A 64 -6.97 -10.81 20.98
C LEU A 64 -5.50 -10.78 20.50
N THR A 65 -4.59 -11.37 21.27
CA THR A 65 -3.17 -11.46 20.93
C THR A 65 -2.95 -12.19 19.61
N ASN A 66 -3.65 -13.31 19.38
CA ASN A 66 -3.48 -14.10 18.15
C ASN A 66 -4.00 -13.36 16.91
N ILE A 67 -5.08 -12.59 17.07
CA ILE A 67 -5.64 -11.74 16.00
C ILE A 67 -4.69 -10.59 15.67
N LEU A 68 -4.17 -9.90 16.69
CA LEU A 68 -3.18 -8.84 16.53
C LEU A 68 -1.90 -9.36 15.85
N LEU A 69 -1.45 -10.55 16.23
CA LEU A 69 -0.26 -11.18 15.65
C LEU A 69 -0.51 -11.59 14.19
N THR A 70 -1.71 -12.09 13.87
CA THR A 70 -2.10 -12.40 12.49
C THR A 70 -2.18 -11.14 11.63
N GLY A 71 -2.87 -10.09 12.10
CA GLY A 71 -2.97 -8.82 11.39
C GLY A 71 -1.62 -8.12 11.23
N GLY A 72 -0.80 -8.11 12.29
CA GLY A 72 0.58 -7.63 12.24
C GLY A 72 1.44 -8.43 11.27
N GLY A 73 1.29 -9.76 11.24
CA GLY A 73 1.97 -10.64 10.29
C GLY A 73 1.61 -10.34 8.84
N VAL A 74 0.32 -10.17 8.54
CA VAL A 74 -0.17 -9.76 7.21
C VAL A 74 0.40 -8.41 6.80
N LEU A 75 0.41 -7.43 7.71
CA LEU A 75 0.95 -6.10 7.46
C LEU A 75 2.44 -6.16 7.14
N VAL A 76 3.23 -6.90 7.93
CA VAL A 76 4.67 -7.06 7.73
C VAL A 76 4.96 -7.78 6.42
N LEU A 77 4.25 -8.87 6.12
CA LEU A 77 4.41 -9.62 4.85
C LEU A 77 4.09 -8.73 3.64
N SER A 78 2.99 -7.99 3.71
CA SER A 78 2.57 -7.06 2.66
C SER A 78 3.62 -5.96 2.41
N LEU A 79 4.15 -5.35 3.48
CA LEU A 79 5.22 -4.35 3.40
C LEU A 79 6.51 -4.92 2.80
N ILE A 80 6.93 -6.11 3.24
CA ILE A 80 8.12 -6.78 2.70
C ILE A 80 7.93 -7.05 1.21
N CYS A 81 6.79 -7.62 0.81
CA CYS A 81 6.48 -7.88 -0.60
C CYS A 81 6.47 -6.59 -1.43
N ALA A 82 5.84 -5.52 -0.95
CA ALA A 82 5.82 -4.23 -1.64
C ALA A 82 7.22 -3.64 -1.81
N LEU A 83 8.07 -3.71 -0.78
CA LEU A 83 9.45 -3.22 -0.83
C LEU A 83 10.32 -4.06 -1.77
N LEU A 84 10.15 -5.39 -1.78
CA LEU A 84 10.88 -6.27 -2.68
C LEU A 84 10.48 -6.06 -4.13
N ASP A 85 9.18 -5.95 -4.43
CA ASP A 85 8.69 -5.71 -5.79
C ASP A 85 9.12 -4.33 -6.29
N SER A 86 9.06 -3.32 -5.42
CA SER A 86 9.56 -1.97 -5.71
C SER A 86 11.05 -1.98 -6.05
N ARG A 87 11.89 -2.68 -5.27
CA ARG A 87 13.33 -2.83 -5.56
C ARG A 87 13.60 -3.57 -6.86
N ARG A 88 12.91 -4.68 -7.12
CA ARG A 88 13.06 -5.47 -8.35
C ARG A 88 12.66 -4.65 -9.58
N LYS A 89 11.60 -3.85 -9.48
CA LYS A 89 11.14 -3.02 -10.58
C LYS A 89 12.09 -1.86 -10.85
N ALA A 90 12.61 -1.23 -9.80
CA ALA A 90 13.63 -0.18 -9.90
C ALA A 90 14.91 -0.67 -10.61
N GLN A 91 15.39 -1.87 -10.25
CA GLN A 91 16.54 -2.51 -10.92
C GLN A 91 16.28 -2.79 -12.41
N LYS A 92 15.07 -3.19 -12.78
CA LYS A 92 14.70 -3.40 -14.20
C LYS A 92 14.58 -2.11 -15.01
N SER A 93 14.43 -0.97 -14.35
CA SER A 93 14.23 0.33 -14.97
C SER A 93 15.45 1.25 -14.90
N ASP A 94 16.62 0.75 -14.43
CA ASP A 94 17.84 1.54 -14.18
C ASP A 94 17.61 2.81 -13.33
N GLU A 95 16.53 2.84 -12.56
CA GLU A 95 16.20 3.94 -11.66
C GLU A 95 16.42 3.50 -10.21
N SER A 96 16.85 4.43 -9.36
CA SER A 96 16.95 4.17 -7.91
C SER A 96 15.54 3.94 -7.33
N ALA A 97 15.37 2.82 -6.62
CA ALA A 97 14.15 2.55 -5.83
C ALA A 97 13.88 3.66 -4.79
N TRP A 98 14.94 4.38 -4.38
CA TRP A 98 14.93 5.41 -3.36
C TRP A 98 15.06 6.80 -3.98
N ASN A 99 14.10 7.18 -4.82
CA ASN A 99 14.03 8.52 -5.42
C ASN A 99 13.11 9.45 -4.61
N SER A 100 13.04 10.73 -4.98
CA SER A 100 12.21 11.74 -4.31
C SER A 100 10.72 11.38 -4.35
N THR A 101 10.25 10.75 -5.43
CA THR A 101 8.87 10.29 -5.60
C THR A 101 8.54 9.17 -4.61
N SER A 102 9.38 8.14 -4.50
CA SER A 102 9.22 7.02 -3.55
C SER A 102 9.18 7.52 -2.10
N LYS A 103 10.06 8.46 -1.73
CA LYS A 103 10.06 9.07 -0.38
C LYS A 103 8.77 9.83 -0.10
N ARG A 104 8.29 10.62 -1.06
CA ARG A 104 7.04 11.37 -0.92
C ARG A 104 5.84 10.44 -0.80
N MET A 105 5.82 9.37 -1.59
CA MET A 105 4.77 8.34 -1.53
C MET A 105 4.76 7.66 -0.16
N LEU A 106 5.90 7.18 0.33
CA LEU A 106 6.01 6.57 1.66
C LEU A 106 5.58 7.53 2.77
N ALA A 107 5.99 8.80 2.71
CA ALA A 107 5.56 9.81 3.68
C ALA A 107 4.04 10.03 3.66
N SER A 108 3.44 10.09 2.46
CA SER A 108 1.99 10.23 2.30
C SER A 108 1.20 8.99 2.73
N MET A 109 1.79 7.79 2.67
CA MET A 109 1.17 6.55 3.15
C MET A 109 1.41 6.31 4.65
N ALA A 110 2.48 6.85 5.22
CA ALA A 110 2.78 6.71 6.64
C ALA A 110 1.66 7.32 7.50
N VAL A 111 1.19 8.52 7.15
CA VAL A 111 0.12 9.21 7.89
C VAL A 111 -1.13 8.32 8.04
N PRO A 112 -1.79 7.85 6.96
CA PRO A 112 -2.97 7.00 7.09
C PRO A 112 -2.68 5.65 7.75
N LEU A 113 -1.49 5.06 7.54
CA LEU A 113 -1.11 3.79 8.16
C LEU A 113 -1.00 3.92 9.69
N PHE A 114 -0.34 4.97 10.17
CA PHE A 114 -0.23 5.25 11.59
C PHE A 114 -1.58 5.60 12.20
N THR A 115 -2.37 6.47 11.55
CA THR A 115 -3.70 6.81 12.08
C THR A 115 -4.62 5.60 12.14
N GLY A 116 -4.58 4.70 11.14
CA GLY A 116 -5.36 3.47 11.14
C GLY A 116 -4.91 2.49 12.23
N GLY A 117 -3.60 2.29 12.38
CA GLY A 117 -3.07 1.44 13.45
C GLY A 117 -3.42 1.96 14.85
N LEU A 118 -3.31 3.28 15.06
CA LEU A 118 -3.66 3.93 16.32
C LEU A 118 -5.18 3.83 16.58
N LEU A 119 -6.01 3.99 15.55
CA LEU A 119 -7.45 3.79 15.63
C LEU A 119 -7.80 2.37 16.10
N ILE A 120 -7.17 1.33 15.52
CA ILE A 120 -7.38 -0.07 15.94
C ILE A 120 -7.05 -0.24 17.42
N LEU A 121 -5.91 0.31 17.88
CA LEU A 121 -5.53 0.23 19.30
C LEU A 121 -6.52 0.93 20.22
N LEU A 122 -7.05 2.09 19.82
CA LEU A 122 -8.09 2.80 20.58
C LEU A 122 -9.38 1.99 20.66
N LEU A 123 -9.84 1.41 19.54
CA LEU A 123 -11.03 0.57 19.51
C LEU A 123 -10.89 -0.63 20.46
N LEU A 124 -9.73 -1.30 20.45
CA LEU A 124 -9.42 -2.37 21.38
C LEU A 124 -9.45 -1.92 22.84
N GLN A 125 -8.89 -0.74 23.15
CA GLN A 125 -8.86 -0.19 24.50
C GLN A 125 -10.27 0.11 25.04
N TYR A 126 -11.19 0.56 24.19
CA TYR A 126 -12.58 0.84 24.56
C TYR A 126 -13.51 -0.39 24.48
N GLY A 127 -12.98 -1.58 24.16
CA GLY A 127 -13.78 -2.80 24.02
C GLY A 127 -14.68 -2.81 22.78
N LEU A 128 -14.42 -1.93 21.82
CA LEU A 128 -15.11 -1.81 20.53
C LEU A 128 -14.48 -2.75 19.48
N THR A 129 -14.15 -3.96 19.90
CA THR A 129 -13.51 -5.04 19.13
C THR A 129 -14.38 -5.55 17.99
N GLY A 130 -15.68 -5.22 17.97
CA GLY A 130 -16.58 -5.57 16.89
C GLY A 130 -16.60 -4.62 15.70
N LEU A 131 -15.82 -3.53 15.75
CA LEU A 131 -15.63 -2.54 14.69
C LEU A 131 -14.27 -2.70 14.01
#